data_AF-A0A353C817-F1
#
_entry.id   AF-A0A353C817-F1
#
_cell.length_a   1.000
_cell.length_b   1.000
_cell.length_c   1.000
_cell.angle_alpha   90.00
_cell.angle_beta   90.00
_cell.angle_gamma   90.00
#
_symmetry.space_group_name_H-M   'P 1'
#
loop_
_entity.id
_entity.type
_entity.pdbx_description
1 polymer ?
#
loop_
_entity_poly.entity_id
_entity_poly.type
_entity_poly.pdbx_seq_one_letter_code
_entity_poly.pdbx_strand_id
1 'polypeptide(L)'
;MSTFVRRSIIVKSAVILIFSIAASIHVSVNVARVVDAQTGSGSLNAPSNVSATDNVYASKIGVEWSTVRGAAVYRIFRNTVNDLSTATEIGSTPANSFFDSDAVAGQTFFYWVRSENGALIGGTSASTQGIRAIGSPQGPVPPQEPPPMPPANQVTAAKIELGKALFWDEQLSSTRTVSCGTCHITSRGGSDPRTLAANLASRNPGPDGVFNNADDILASPGVPITRPDGTFQWSSIYGIDEQVTARKANSTINAAYSPTLFWDGRATPTFRDPLTNIIVINAGGALESQSIEPPTSGVEMGHTGRDWVNVAERISGSKPLVLSPQVPADLNEWIGGRSYPDLFLEAFGSPGVTPVR
;
A
#
# COMPACT_ATOMS: atom_id res chain seq x y z
N MET A 1 11.35 -80.61 -47.86
CA MET A 1 12.75 -80.73 -47.37
C MET A 1 12.99 -79.58 -46.40
N SER A 2 13.78 -79.65 -45.33
CA SER A 2 14.40 -80.73 -44.56
C SER A 2 15.32 -79.97 -43.59
N THR A 3 15.22 -80.23 -42.27
CA THR A 3 16.34 -80.13 -41.27
C THR A 3 17.01 -78.75 -41.05
N PHE A 4 17.45 -78.28 -39.86
CA PHE A 4 17.82 -78.87 -38.55
C PHE A 4 18.02 -77.68 -37.54
N VAL A 5 18.03 -77.76 -36.19
CA VAL A 5 17.61 -78.80 -35.21
C VAL A 5 17.60 -78.23 -33.76
N ARG A 6 16.71 -78.76 -32.88
CA ARG A 6 16.76 -78.76 -31.36
C ARG A 6 16.71 -77.41 -30.59
N ARG A 7 15.72 -77.23 -29.69
CA ARG A 7 15.71 -77.53 -28.21
C ARG A 7 16.67 -76.62 -27.40
N SER A 8 16.33 -76.04 -26.23
CA SER A 8 15.15 -76.19 -25.36
C SER A 8 15.13 -75.19 -24.17
N ILE A 9 13.93 -74.79 -23.71
CA ILE A 9 13.51 -74.71 -22.27
C ILE A 9 13.92 -73.50 -21.37
N ILE A 10 12.95 -73.06 -20.53
CA ILE A 10 12.99 -72.22 -19.29
C ILE A 10 13.01 -70.67 -19.39
N VAL A 11 11.79 -70.09 -19.35
CA VAL A 11 11.23 -69.16 -18.34
C VAL A 11 12.19 -68.39 -17.40
N LYS A 12 12.13 -67.04 -17.41
CA LYS A 12 11.80 -66.21 -16.22
C LYS A 12 11.54 -64.74 -16.58
N SER A 13 10.72 -64.08 -15.77
CA SER A 13 10.11 -62.77 -16.04
C SER A 13 11.06 -61.59 -15.81
N ALA A 14 10.97 -60.56 -16.66
CA ALA A 14 11.27 -59.18 -16.32
C ALA A 14 10.47 -58.23 -17.24
N VAL A 15 9.53 -57.47 -16.66
CA VAL A 15 8.83 -56.39 -17.37
C VAL A 15 9.68 -55.13 -17.25
N ILE A 16 10.22 -54.62 -18.36
CA ILE A 16 10.79 -53.27 -18.43
C ILE A 16 10.11 -52.55 -19.58
N LEU A 17 9.41 -51.48 -19.21
CA LEU A 17 8.65 -50.61 -20.10
C LEU A 17 9.62 -49.63 -20.77
N ILE A 18 9.63 -49.55 -22.10
CA ILE A 18 10.29 -48.48 -22.85
C ILE A 18 9.24 -47.83 -23.75
N PHE A 19 8.73 -46.67 -23.33
CA PHE A 19 8.03 -45.73 -24.20
C PHE A 19 8.69 -44.36 -24.06
N SER A 20 9.29 -43.90 -25.15
CA SER A 20 9.93 -42.59 -25.23
C SER A 20 8.88 -41.49 -25.24
N ILE A 21 8.98 -40.53 -24.32
CA ILE A 21 8.26 -39.25 -24.40
C ILE A 21 9.29 -38.15 -24.62
N ALA A 22 9.08 -37.33 -25.65
CA ALA A 22 9.94 -36.20 -25.96
C ALA A 22 9.79 -35.11 -24.90
N ALA A 23 10.88 -34.80 -24.20
CA ALA A 23 10.95 -33.68 -23.27
C ALA A 23 11.26 -32.37 -24.03
N SER A 24 10.23 -31.64 -24.44
CA SER A 24 10.37 -30.30 -24.99
C SER A 24 10.72 -29.31 -23.88
N ILE A 25 12.02 -29.07 -23.66
CA ILE A 25 12.55 -28.10 -22.71
C ILE A 25 12.02 -26.70 -23.09
N HIS A 26 11.01 -26.22 -22.37
CA HIS A 26 10.61 -24.82 -22.43
C HIS A 26 11.56 -24.00 -21.57
N VAL A 27 12.54 -23.35 -22.21
CA VAL A 27 13.28 -22.26 -21.58
C VAL A 27 12.34 -21.06 -21.50
N SER A 28 11.68 -20.90 -20.35
CA SER A 28 10.93 -19.69 -20.03
C SER A 28 11.91 -18.53 -19.89
N VAL A 29 12.14 -17.81 -21.00
CA VAL A 29 12.82 -16.52 -20.95
C VAL A 29 11.92 -15.57 -20.18
N ASN A 30 12.30 -15.24 -18.94
CA ASN A 30 11.69 -14.15 -18.19
C ASN A 30 12.06 -12.82 -18.87
N VAL A 31 11.37 -12.51 -19.96
CA VAL A 31 11.29 -11.14 -20.47
C VAL A 31 10.56 -10.37 -19.38
N ALA A 32 11.29 -9.53 -18.65
CA ALA A 32 10.68 -8.57 -17.74
C ALA A 32 9.66 -7.78 -18.55
N ARG A 33 8.37 -7.91 -18.21
CA ARG A 33 7.35 -7.00 -18.73
C ARG A 33 7.70 -5.62 -18.21
N VAL A 34 8.33 -4.81 -19.06
CA VAL A 34 8.34 -3.36 -18.88
C VAL A 34 6.88 -2.97 -18.76
N VAL A 35 6.50 -2.43 -17.62
CA VAL A 35 5.17 -1.85 -17.45
C VAL A 35 5.08 -0.72 -18.45
N ASP A 36 4.13 -0.81 -19.39
CA ASP A 36 3.93 0.26 -20.37
C ASP A 36 3.57 1.56 -19.62
N ALA A 37 4.57 2.43 -19.49
CA ALA A 37 4.35 3.87 -19.48
C ALA A 37 3.48 4.19 -20.70
N GLN A 38 2.47 5.05 -20.57
CA GLN A 38 1.57 5.34 -21.69
C GLN A 38 2.38 5.88 -22.87
N THR A 39 2.53 5.06 -23.91
CA THR A 39 3.39 5.30 -25.05
C THR A 39 2.75 6.30 -26.02
N GLY A 40 2.89 7.59 -25.68
CA GLY A 40 2.81 8.69 -26.66
C GLY A 40 4.19 9.10 -27.19
N SER A 41 5.25 8.94 -26.38
CA SER A 41 6.63 9.24 -26.72
C SER A 41 7.58 8.52 -25.75
N GLY A 42 8.85 8.32 -26.13
CA GLY A 42 9.87 7.65 -25.31
C GLY A 42 10.45 8.53 -24.20
N SER A 43 9.60 9.10 -23.34
CA SER A 43 9.97 9.97 -22.22
C SER A 43 8.89 9.90 -21.13
N LEU A 44 9.26 10.19 -19.87
CA LEU A 44 8.32 10.26 -18.75
C LEU A 44 7.57 11.60 -18.76
N ASN A 45 6.31 11.60 -18.29
CA ASN A 45 5.54 12.83 -18.13
C ASN A 45 6.25 13.80 -17.17
N ALA A 46 6.13 15.10 -17.42
CA ALA A 46 6.53 16.12 -16.45
C ALA A 46 5.67 16.00 -15.17
N PRO A 47 6.24 16.11 -13.97
CA PRO A 47 5.46 16.17 -12.73
C PRO A 47 4.42 17.30 -12.76
N SER A 48 3.20 16.96 -12.40
CA SER A 48 2.05 17.89 -12.32
C SER A 48 1.75 18.24 -10.86
N ASN A 49 0.88 19.24 -10.66
CA ASN A 49 0.43 19.71 -9.34
C ASN A 49 1.58 20.05 -8.36
N VAL A 50 2.67 20.62 -8.88
CA VAL A 50 3.85 20.93 -8.05
C VAL A 50 3.54 22.12 -7.13
N SER A 51 3.60 21.86 -5.83
CA SER A 51 3.37 22.83 -4.75
C SER A 51 4.64 22.98 -3.93
N ALA A 52 4.84 24.17 -3.34
CA ALA A 52 5.87 24.39 -2.32
C ALA A 52 5.28 25.19 -1.16
N THR A 53 5.77 24.93 0.05
CA THR A 53 5.26 25.59 1.24
C THR A 53 5.72 27.04 1.34
N ASP A 54 4.80 27.94 1.66
CA ASP A 54 5.06 29.36 1.91
C ASP A 54 4.87 29.67 3.41
N ASN A 55 5.95 30.02 4.10
CA ASN A 55 6.01 30.39 5.51
C ASN A 55 5.44 29.35 6.52
N VAL A 56 5.29 28.09 6.11
CA VAL A 56 4.77 26.98 6.95
C VAL A 56 5.82 26.44 7.92
N TYR A 57 7.09 26.38 7.50
CA TYR A 57 8.16 25.69 8.23
C TYR A 57 9.34 26.61 8.54
N ALA A 58 9.80 26.59 9.80
CA ALA A 58 11.03 27.28 10.23
C ALA A 58 12.30 26.61 9.70
N SER A 59 12.28 25.29 9.50
CA SER A 59 13.47 24.48 9.22
C SER A 59 13.77 24.31 7.74
N LYS A 60 12.76 24.38 6.86
CA LYS A 60 12.82 23.91 5.47
C LYS A 60 11.75 24.55 4.57
N ILE A 61 11.77 24.27 3.27
CA ILE A 61 10.60 24.35 2.38
C ILE A 61 10.22 22.91 2.00
N GLY A 62 8.95 22.54 2.19
CA GLY A 62 8.40 21.31 1.62
C GLY A 62 7.97 21.55 0.18
N VAL A 63 8.35 20.63 -0.72
CA VAL A 63 7.94 20.63 -2.14
C VAL A 63 7.30 19.28 -2.43
N GLU A 64 6.14 19.26 -3.08
CA GLU A 64 5.36 18.05 -3.37
C GLU A 64 4.74 18.12 -4.77
N TRP A 65 4.40 16.97 -5.35
CA TRP A 65 3.84 16.86 -6.71
C TRP A 65 3.03 15.56 -6.88
N SER A 66 2.24 15.47 -7.95
CA SER A 66 1.56 14.22 -8.32
C SER A 66 2.55 13.20 -8.90
N THR A 67 2.38 11.93 -8.51
CA THR A 67 3.23 10.81 -8.92
C THR A 67 3.17 10.56 -10.43
N VAL A 68 4.32 10.59 -11.09
CA VAL A 68 4.49 10.22 -12.50
C VAL A 68 4.66 8.70 -12.62
N ARG A 69 3.80 8.04 -13.39
CA ARG A 69 3.90 6.59 -13.66
C ARG A 69 5.27 6.25 -14.27
N GLY A 70 5.91 5.23 -13.71
CA GLY A 70 7.16 4.68 -14.21
C GLY A 70 8.39 5.54 -13.89
N ALA A 71 8.24 6.60 -13.09
CA ALA A 71 9.36 7.34 -12.50
C ALA A 71 9.87 6.61 -11.25
N ALA A 72 11.18 6.41 -11.16
CA ALA A 72 11.82 5.81 -9.99
C ALA A 72 12.48 6.87 -9.08
N VAL A 73 12.79 8.05 -9.62
CA VAL A 73 13.39 9.17 -8.90
C VAL A 73 12.93 10.50 -9.50
N TYR A 74 12.93 11.55 -8.68
CA TYR A 74 12.67 12.92 -9.08
C TYR A 74 13.88 13.80 -8.76
N ARG A 75 14.20 14.73 -9.64
CA ARG A 75 15.24 15.75 -9.50
C ARG A 75 14.59 17.08 -9.16
N ILE A 76 15.10 17.79 -8.15
CA ILE A 76 14.56 19.07 -7.70
C ILE A 76 15.55 20.18 -8.07
N PHE A 77 15.05 21.19 -8.77
CA PHE A 77 15.79 22.38 -9.18
C PHE A 77 15.26 23.61 -8.43
N ARG A 78 16.15 24.52 -8.04
CA ARG A 78 15.84 25.73 -7.28
C ARG A 78 16.53 26.96 -7.88
N ASN A 79 15.85 28.10 -7.83
CA ASN A 79 16.41 29.40 -8.19
C ASN A 79 15.74 30.52 -7.35
N THR A 80 16.39 31.68 -7.19
CA THR A 80 15.76 32.90 -6.63
C THR A 80 15.04 33.73 -7.69
N VAL A 81 15.30 33.46 -8.98
CA VAL A 81 14.60 34.01 -10.14
C VAL A 81 13.71 32.93 -10.75
N ASN A 82 12.53 33.28 -11.29
CA ASN A 82 11.65 32.30 -11.96
C ASN A 82 12.16 31.97 -13.39
N ASP A 83 13.34 31.36 -13.46
CA ASP A 83 14.01 30.93 -14.68
C ASP A 83 14.68 29.56 -14.45
N LEU A 84 14.20 28.54 -15.17
CA LEU A 84 14.74 27.18 -15.11
C LEU A 84 16.14 27.08 -15.73
N SER A 85 16.47 27.94 -16.70
CA SER A 85 17.76 27.86 -17.42
C SER A 85 18.96 28.23 -16.56
N THR A 86 18.73 28.98 -15.47
CA THR A 86 19.72 29.38 -14.47
C THR A 86 19.51 28.68 -13.11
N ALA A 87 18.58 27.73 -13.01
CA ALA A 87 18.30 27.00 -11.78
C ALA A 87 19.39 25.96 -11.45
N THR A 88 19.58 25.69 -10.16
CA THR A 88 20.54 24.69 -9.66
C THR A 88 19.81 23.43 -9.18
N GLU A 89 20.33 22.24 -9.49
CA GLU A 89 19.84 21.00 -8.86
C GLU A 89 20.25 20.99 -7.39
N ILE A 90 19.29 20.80 -6.49
CA ILE A 90 19.52 20.78 -5.03
C ILE A 90 19.40 19.38 -4.42
N GLY A 91 18.91 18.40 -5.18
CA GLY A 91 18.81 17.03 -4.71
C GLY A 91 17.85 16.17 -5.52
N SER A 92 17.70 14.93 -5.07
CA SER A 92 16.82 13.94 -5.68
C SER A 92 16.14 13.06 -4.63
N THR A 93 14.95 12.55 -4.94
CA THR A 93 14.14 11.72 -4.04
C THR A 93 13.33 10.67 -4.82
N PRO A 94 13.14 9.45 -4.29
CA PRO A 94 12.23 8.47 -4.88
C PRO A 94 10.76 8.68 -4.48
N ALA A 95 10.49 9.52 -3.48
CA ALA A 95 9.13 9.91 -3.07
C ALA A 95 8.58 11.01 -4.01
N ASN A 96 7.28 11.31 -3.90
CA ASN A 96 6.66 12.46 -4.60
C ASN A 96 6.75 13.77 -3.80
N SER A 97 7.73 13.87 -2.89
CA SER A 97 8.00 15.05 -2.06
C SER A 97 9.49 15.16 -1.67
N PHE A 98 9.91 16.39 -1.41
CA PHE A 98 11.27 16.79 -1.04
C PHE A 98 11.22 17.90 0.02
N PHE A 99 12.22 17.95 0.91
CA PHE A 99 12.39 19.03 1.87
C PHE A 99 13.72 19.74 1.65
N ASP A 100 13.65 21.00 1.25
CA ASP A 100 14.81 21.88 1.13
C ASP A 100 15.12 22.51 2.50
N SER A 101 16.01 21.88 3.27
CA SER A 101 16.51 22.37 4.55
C SER A 101 17.47 23.56 4.43
N ASP A 102 18.04 23.75 3.24
CA ASP A 102 19.17 24.66 3.00
C ASP A 102 18.71 26.01 2.43
N ALA A 103 17.41 26.15 2.18
CA ALA A 103 16.77 27.41 1.84
C ALA A 103 17.04 28.47 2.91
N VAL A 104 17.40 29.68 2.49
CA VAL A 104 17.54 30.84 3.38
C VAL A 104 16.16 31.29 3.87
N ALA A 105 16.02 31.56 5.17
CA ALA A 105 14.77 32.05 5.75
C ALA A 105 14.33 33.38 5.12
N GLY A 106 13.05 33.51 4.77
CA GLY A 106 12.47 34.71 4.17
C GLY A 106 12.85 34.98 2.71
N GLN A 107 13.76 34.18 2.13
CA GLN A 107 14.07 34.26 0.71
C GLN A 107 13.00 33.52 -0.10
N THR A 108 12.43 34.19 -1.10
CA THR A 108 11.60 33.55 -2.11
C THR A 108 12.43 32.68 -3.01
N PHE A 109 12.04 31.41 -3.16
CA PHE A 109 12.61 30.48 -4.11
C PHE A 109 11.55 29.95 -5.07
N PHE A 110 11.96 29.72 -6.31
CA PHE A 110 11.20 29.01 -7.34
C PHE A 110 11.76 27.59 -7.46
N TYR A 111 10.86 26.62 -7.55
CA TYR A 111 11.16 25.20 -7.63
C TYR A 111 10.58 24.57 -8.89
N TRP A 112 11.31 23.60 -9.42
CA TRP A 112 10.88 22.73 -10.51
C TRP A 112 11.28 21.28 -10.21
N VAL A 113 10.52 20.34 -10.75
CA VAL A 113 10.74 18.89 -10.54
C VAL A 113 10.79 18.18 -11.90
N ARG A 114 11.75 17.27 -12.08
CA ARG A 114 11.86 16.40 -13.27
C ARG A 114 11.78 14.93 -12.85
N SER A 115 11.03 14.14 -13.60
CA SER A 115 10.90 12.68 -13.40
C SER A 115 12.00 11.91 -14.14
N GLU A 116 12.54 10.85 -13.53
CA GLU A 116 13.57 9.98 -14.11
C GLU A 116 13.37 8.52 -13.68
N ASN A 117 13.86 7.56 -14.48
CA ASN A 117 13.90 6.14 -14.08
C ASN A 117 15.20 5.41 -14.44
N GLY A 118 16.27 6.17 -14.64
CA GLY A 118 17.60 5.66 -15.02
C GLY A 118 17.75 5.34 -16.51
N ALA A 119 16.68 4.92 -17.20
CA ALA A 119 16.66 4.73 -18.65
C ALA A 119 16.08 5.94 -19.40
N LEU A 120 15.03 6.55 -18.83
CA LEU A 120 14.32 7.70 -19.38
C LEU A 120 14.46 8.92 -18.46
N ILE A 121 14.60 10.07 -19.09
CA ILE A 121 14.47 11.39 -18.47
C ILE A 121 13.15 11.99 -18.98
N GLY A 122 12.33 12.47 -18.06
CA GLY A 122 11.05 13.10 -18.33
C GLY A 122 11.14 14.60 -18.55
N GLY A 123 9.99 15.21 -18.81
CA GLY A 123 9.84 16.66 -18.79
C GLY A 123 10.05 17.26 -17.39
N THR A 124 10.42 18.54 -17.35
CA THR A 124 10.41 19.34 -16.12
C THR A 124 9.03 19.95 -15.90
N SER A 125 8.59 20.03 -14.65
CA SER A 125 7.31 20.63 -14.25
C SER A 125 7.20 22.12 -14.57
N ALA A 126 6.00 22.68 -14.37
CA ALA A 126 5.86 24.12 -14.16
C ALA A 126 6.62 24.57 -12.87
N SER A 127 6.96 25.85 -12.80
CA SER A 127 7.53 26.48 -11.60
C SER A 127 6.51 26.57 -10.47
N THR A 128 6.94 26.34 -9.23
CA THR A 128 6.17 26.70 -8.02
C THR A 128 7.01 27.60 -7.12
N GLN A 129 6.38 28.39 -6.25
CA GLN A 129 7.07 29.32 -5.34
C GLN A 129 6.97 28.83 -3.89
N GLY A 130 8.08 28.87 -3.14
CA GLY A 130 8.12 28.55 -1.70
C GLY A 130 8.96 29.55 -0.92
N ILE A 131 8.67 29.67 0.39
CA ILE A 131 9.39 30.53 1.33
C ILE A 131 9.55 29.79 2.67
N ARG A 132 10.79 29.69 3.18
CA ARG A 132 11.08 29.18 4.52
C ARG A 132 10.76 30.26 5.54
N ALA A 133 10.00 29.95 6.58
CA ALA A 133 9.57 30.95 7.56
C ALA A 133 10.76 31.63 8.26
N ILE A 134 10.62 32.93 8.54
CA ILE A 134 11.56 33.66 9.41
C ILE A 134 11.18 33.39 10.86
N GLY A 135 12.03 32.64 11.57
CA GLY A 135 11.77 32.21 12.95
C GLY A 135 10.80 31.02 13.02
N SER A 136 10.29 30.72 14.22
CA SER A 136 9.25 29.71 14.37
C SER A 136 7.91 30.25 13.86
N PRO A 137 7.14 29.49 13.04
CA PRO A 137 5.72 29.72 12.87
C PRO A 137 5.05 29.95 14.22
N GLN A 138 4.13 30.92 14.31
CA GLN A 138 3.44 31.22 15.56
C GLN A 138 2.55 30.05 15.97
N GLY A 139 2.99 29.31 16.97
CA GLY A 139 2.27 28.19 17.58
C GLY A 139 3.04 27.64 18.78
N PRO A 140 2.38 26.95 19.72
CA PRO A 140 3.03 26.40 20.92
C PRO A 140 3.94 25.19 20.64
N VAL A 141 3.87 24.61 19.43
CA VAL A 141 4.65 23.43 19.03
C VAL A 141 5.26 23.70 17.65
N PRO A 142 6.57 23.52 17.44
CA PRO A 142 7.18 23.55 16.12
C PRO A 142 6.53 22.51 15.18
N PRO A 143 6.46 22.75 13.87
CA PRO A 143 5.99 21.74 12.93
C PRO A 143 6.86 20.48 13.02
N GLN A 144 6.24 19.31 12.96
CA GLN A 144 6.97 18.04 13.07
C GLN A 144 7.90 17.82 11.86
N GLU A 145 9.08 17.25 12.12
CA GLU A 145 9.91 16.65 11.08
C GLU A 145 9.24 15.39 10.53
N PRO A 146 9.53 14.93 9.29
CA PRO A 146 8.89 13.75 8.71
C PRO A 146 9.04 12.49 9.59
N PRO A 147 8.09 11.54 9.55
CA PRO A 147 8.17 10.34 10.35
C PRO A 147 9.36 9.46 9.93
N PRO A 148 9.96 8.71 10.87
CA PRO A 148 11.05 7.79 10.55
C PRO A 148 10.55 6.69 9.61
N MET A 149 11.32 6.40 8.56
CA MET A 149 11.04 5.29 7.65
C MET A 149 12.03 4.12 7.89
N PRO A 150 11.57 2.86 7.94
CA PRO A 150 12.45 1.71 8.08
C PRO A 150 13.32 1.55 6.81
N PRO A 151 14.65 1.34 6.93
CA PRO A 151 15.53 1.20 5.76
C PRO A 151 15.15 0.04 4.81
N ALA A 152 14.52 -1.01 5.35
CA ALA A 152 14.03 -2.15 4.57
C ALA A 152 12.77 -1.83 3.74
N ASN A 153 12.04 -0.76 4.07
CA ASN A 153 10.86 -0.30 3.35
C ASN A 153 10.88 1.23 3.17
N GLN A 154 11.89 1.73 2.45
CA GLN A 154 11.93 3.14 2.07
C GLN A 154 10.70 3.54 1.24
N VAL A 155 10.21 4.75 1.50
CA VAL A 155 9.06 5.36 0.84
C VAL A 155 9.42 5.77 -0.58
N THR A 156 8.59 5.39 -1.56
CA THR A 156 8.69 5.80 -2.96
C THR A 156 7.33 6.28 -3.44
N ALA A 157 7.30 7.08 -4.52
CA ALA A 157 6.06 7.61 -5.07
C ALA A 157 5.09 6.48 -5.50
N ALA A 158 5.62 5.43 -6.15
CA ALA A 158 4.83 4.25 -6.52
C ALA A 158 4.27 3.48 -5.31
N LYS A 159 5.03 3.37 -4.20
CA LYS A 159 4.52 2.79 -2.95
C LYS A 159 3.45 3.66 -2.28
N ILE A 160 3.59 4.98 -2.36
CA ILE A 160 2.58 5.92 -1.85
C ILE A 160 1.26 5.73 -2.61
N GLU A 161 1.27 5.71 -3.95
CA GLU A 161 0.04 5.51 -4.73
C GLU A 161 -0.55 4.10 -4.58
N LEU A 162 0.28 3.06 -4.49
CA LEU A 162 -0.20 1.71 -4.20
C LEU A 162 -0.86 1.63 -2.81
N GLY A 163 -0.22 2.21 -1.79
CA GLY A 163 -0.76 2.30 -0.44
C GLY A 163 -2.08 3.09 -0.39
N LYS A 164 -2.16 4.25 -1.07
CA LYS A 164 -3.40 5.03 -1.23
C LYS A 164 -4.51 4.19 -1.87
N ALA A 165 -4.20 3.43 -2.94
CA ALA A 165 -5.18 2.57 -3.60
C ALA A 165 -5.69 1.46 -2.67
N LEU A 166 -4.79 0.73 -2.01
CA LEU A 166 -5.17 -0.35 -1.08
C LEU A 166 -5.95 0.16 0.15
N PHE A 167 -5.62 1.35 0.66
CA PHE A 167 -6.30 1.95 1.81
C PHE A 167 -7.79 2.22 1.56
N TRP A 168 -8.18 2.51 0.32
CA TRP A 168 -9.56 2.82 -0.08
C TRP A 168 -10.25 1.69 -0.87
N ASP A 169 -9.59 0.56 -1.14
CA ASP A 169 -10.21 -0.53 -1.88
C ASP A 169 -10.98 -1.48 -0.94
N GLU A 170 -12.31 -1.39 -0.99
CA GLU A 170 -13.20 -2.27 -0.22
C GLU A 170 -13.03 -3.75 -0.58
N GLN A 171 -12.49 -4.08 -1.77
CA GLN A 171 -12.17 -5.45 -2.17
C GLN A 171 -11.09 -6.11 -1.28
N LEU A 172 -10.40 -5.34 -0.45
CA LEU A 172 -9.52 -5.88 0.59
C LEU A 172 -10.33 -6.63 1.67
N SER A 173 -11.58 -6.26 1.93
CA SER A 173 -12.49 -7.05 2.77
C SER A 173 -13.08 -8.28 2.05
N SER A 174 -13.44 -9.31 2.81
CA SER A 174 -14.09 -10.52 2.29
C SER A 174 -15.46 -10.23 1.66
N THR A 175 -16.22 -9.35 2.30
CA THR A 175 -17.56 -8.91 1.90
C THR A 175 -17.56 -7.89 0.77
N ARG A 176 -16.43 -7.19 0.56
CA ARG A 176 -16.30 -6.04 -0.34
C ARG A 176 -17.16 -4.82 0.07
N THR A 177 -17.22 -4.57 1.38
CA THR A 177 -18.00 -3.46 1.98
C THR A 177 -17.18 -2.59 2.94
N VAL A 178 -15.93 -2.95 3.23
CA VAL A 178 -15.05 -2.24 4.17
C VAL A 178 -13.65 -2.12 3.58
N SER A 179 -13.09 -0.92 3.66
CA SER A 179 -11.69 -0.59 3.40
C SER A 179 -11.06 0.00 4.68
N CYS A 180 -9.75 0.26 4.69
CA CYS A 180 -9.13 1.00 5.80
C CYS A 180 -9.77 2.39 5.95
N GLY A 181 -10.07 3.06 4.82
CA GLY A 181 -10.73 4.35 4.76
C GLY A 181 -12.19 4.37 5.25
N THR A 182 -12.86 3.22 5.37
CA THR A 182 -14.19 3.11 5.99
C THR A 182 -14.15 3.42 7.50
N CYS A 183 -13.07 3.00 8.18
CA CYS A 183 -12.85 3.23 9.61
C CYS A 183 -11.93 4.43 9.90
N HIS A 184 -11.00 4.77 9.01
CA HIS A 184 -9.94 5.75 9.26
C HIS A 184 -10.08 7.01 8.40
N ILE A 185 -11.11 7.81 8.68
CA ILE A 185 -11.47 8.96 7.85
C ILE A 185 -10.68 10.21 8.27
N THR A 186 -9.74 10.67 7.43
CA THR A 186 -8.86 11.83 7.71
C THR A 186 -9.63 13.10 8.06
N SER A 187 -10.72 13.42 7.34
CA SER A 187 -11.58 14.58 7.62
C SER A 187 -12.36 14.50 8.94
N ARG A 188 -12.28 13.36 9.63
CA ARG A 188 -12.85 13.09 10.96
C ARG A 188 -11.76 12.79 12.00
N GLY A 189 -10.55 13.30 11.76
CA GLY A 189 -9.40 13.10 12.65
C GLY A 189 -8.73 11.75 12.50
N GLY A 190 -8.85 11.09 11.33
CA GLY A 190 -8.21 9.80 11.03
C GLY A 190 -8.82 8.58 11.75
N SER A 191 -9.96 8.76 12.40
CA SER A 191 -10.62 7.79 13.27
C SER A 191 -12.10 7.65 12.86
N ASP A 192 -12.78 6.63 13.36
CA ASP A 192 -14.10 6.24 12.86
C ASP A 192 -15.21 7.20 13.32
N PRO A 193 -15.91 7.88 12.40
CA PRO A 193 -17.02 8.77 12.75
C PRO A 193 -18.33 8.03 13.02
N ARG A 194 -18.42 6.72 12.77
CA ARG A 194 -19.64 5.92 12.97
C ARG A 194 -19.88 5.58 14.44
N THR A 195 -18.88 5.75 15.31
CA THR A 195 -18.91 5.40 16.75
C THR A 195 -19.62 6.45 17.61
N LEU A 196 -20.84 6.83 17.23
CA LEU A 196 -21.65 7.83 17.92
C LEU A 196 -22.68 7.13 18.81
N ALA A 197 -22.97 7.69 20.00
CA ALA A 197 -23.89 7.07 20.95
C ALA A 197 -25.32 6.83 20.41
N ALA A 198 -25.74 7.64 19.43
CA ALA A 198 -27.02 7.48 18.72
C ALA A 198 -27.01 6.36 17.66
N ASN A 199 -25.83 5.88 17.24
CA ASN A 199 -25.70 4.80 16.28
C ASN A 199 -25.60 3.45 17.00
N LEU A 200 -26.74 2.76 17.14
CA LEU A 200 -26.80 1.45 17.80
C LEU A 200 -25.99 0.37 17.06
N ALA A 201 -25.78 0.49 15.75
CA ALA A 201 -24.92 -0.41 14.97
C ALA A 201 -23.41 -0.25 15.30
N SER A 202 -23.03 0.74 16.12
CA SER A 202 -21.66 0.91 16.64
C SER A 202 -21.48 0.45 18.09
N ARG A 203 -22.50 -0.19 18.68
CA ARG A 203 -22.46 -0.72 20.04
C ARG A 203 -21.89 -2.14 20.02
N ASN A 204 -20.84 -2.36 20.79
CA ASN A 204 -20.39 -3.68 21.20
C ASN A 204 -20.91 -3.92 22.64
N PRO A 205 -21.52 -5.07 22.97
CA PRO A 205 -22.15 -5.32 24.26
C PRO A 205 -21.16 -5.58 25.42
N GLY A 206 -19.86 -5.35 25.21
CA GLY A 206 -18.85 -5.61 26.21
C GLY A 206 -18.61 -7.11 26.47
N PRO A 207 -17.82 -7.43 27.51
CA PRO A 207 -17.49 -8.81 27.88
C PRO A 207 -18.67 -9.69 28.31
N ASP A 208 -19.79 -9.14 28.80
CA ASP A 208 -20.94 -9.94 29.24
C ASP A 208 -21.87 -10.38 28.09
N GLY A 209 -21.78 -9.71 26.94
CA GLY A 209 -22.57 -10.02 25.74
C GLY A 209 -24.02 -9.49 25.77
N VAL A 210 -24.38 -8.64 26.73
CA VAL A 210 -25.73 -8.08 26.90
C VAL A 210 -25.75 -6.59 26.54
N PHE A 211 -26.55 -6.21 25.55
CA PHE A 211 -26.68 -4.79 25.18
C PHE A 211 -27.43 -3.95 26.21
N ASN A 212 -27.10 -2.66 26.26
CA ASN A 212 -27.73 -1.59 27.05
C ASN A 212 -27.42 -1.64 28.55
N ASN A 213 -26.20 -2.07 28.89
CA ASN A 213 -25.65 -2.11 30.25
C ASN A 213 -24.53 -1.06 30.41
N ALA A 214 -23.62 -1.28 31.37
CA ALA A 214 -22.54 -0.34 31.71
C ALA A 214 -21.20 -0.60 31.01
N ASP A 215 -20.97 -1.81 30.49
CA ASP A 215 -19.75 -2.21 29.75
C ASP A 215 -19.90 -2.19 28.22
N ASP A 216 -21.08 -1.83 27.71
CA ASP A 216 -21.30 -1.40 26.32
C ASP A 216 -20.20 -0.44 25.82
N ILE A 217 -19.54 -0.79 24.71
CA ILE A 217 -18.48 0.00 24.07
C ILE A 217 -18.99 0.58 22.75
N LEU A 218 -18.77 1.88 22.51
CA LEU A 218 -18.96 2.48 21.19
C LEU A 218 -17.68 2.32 20.38
N ALA A 219 -17.73 1.47 19.37
CA ALA A 219 -16.56 1.01 18.61
C ALA A 219 -16.88 0.82 17.12
N SER A 220 -15.90 0.38 16.34
CA SER A 220 -15.96 0.41 14.89
C SER A 220 -16.72 -0.80 14.33
N PRO A 221 -17.81 -0.60 13.55
CA PRO A 221 -18.45 -1.67 12.80
C PRO A 221 -17.54 -2.14 11.66
N GLY A 222 -17.25 -3.42 11.59
CA GLY A 222 -16.49 -4.04 10.50
C GLY A 222 -17.41 -4.76 9.53
N VAL A 223 -17.30 -6.09 9.48
CA VAL A 223 -18.06 -6.95 8.55
C VAL A 223 -18.97 -7.93 9.28
N PRO A 224 -20.08 -8.39 8.68
CA PRO A 224 -20.88 -9.50 9.20
C PRO A 224 -20.09 -10.82 9.13
N ILE A 225 -20.40 -11.77 10.02
CA ILE A 225 -19.76 -13.09 9.98
C ILE A 225 -20.13 -13.78 8.66
N THR A 226 -19.11 -14.13 7.89
CA THR A 226 -19.23 -14.84 6.61
C THR A 226 -18.33 -16.06 6.59
N ARG A 227 -18.71 -17.07 5.81
CA ARG A 227 -17.86 -18.23 5.48
C ARG A 227 -16.95 -17.92 4.27
N PRO A 228 -15.92 -18.74 4.00
CA PRO A 228 -15.07 -18.58 2.82
C PRO A 228 -15.82 -18.62 1.47
N ASP A 229 -16.99 -19.25 1.41
CA ASP A 229 -17.87 -19.27 0.23
C ASP A 229 -18.72 -17.99 0.04
N GLY A 230 -18.59 -17.02 0.96
CA GLY A 230 -19.35 -15.77 0.97
C GLY A 230 -20.74 -15.86 1.59
N THR A 231 -21.17 -17.03 2.10
CA THR A 231 -22.46 -17.15 2.80
C THR A 231 -22.40 -16.52 4.18
N PHE A 232 -23.48 -15.85 4.58
CA PHE A 232 -23.63 -15.34 5.93
C PHE A 232 -23.68 -16.47 6.98
N GLN A 233 -23.14 -16.18 8.15
CA GLN A 233 -23.22 -17.02 9.34
C GLN A 233 -23.85 -16.21 10.47
N TRP A 234 -24.77 -16.84 11.20
CA TRP A 234 -25.46 -16.20 12.30
C TRP A 234 -24.51 -15.92 13.48
N SER A 235 -24.44 -14.66 13.89
CA SER A 235 -23.85 -14.19 15.15
C SER A 235 -24.91 -14.23 16.26
N SER A 236 -24.59 -14.81 17.41
CA SER A 236 -25.51 -14.81 18.56
C SER A 236 -25.76 -13.41 19.15
N ILE A 237 -24.89 -12.45 18.82
CA ILE A 237 -24.96 -11.05 19.29
C ILE A 237 -25.61 -10.16 18.22
N TYR A 238 -25.15 -10.25 16.98
CA TYR A 238 -25.51 -9.31 15.90
C TYR A 238 -26.40 -9.92 14.79
N GLY A 239 -26.84 -11.18 14.93
CA GLY A 239 -27.63 -11.84 13.88
C GLY A 239 -26.86 -11.99 12.57
N ILE A 240 -27.26 -11.25 11.53
CA ILE A 240 -26.56 -11.17 10.23
C ILE A 240 -25.93 -9.80 9.97
N ASP A 241 -25.98 -8.89 10.94
CA ASP A 241 -25.45 -7.53 10.84
C ASP A 241 -23.92 -7.50 11.07
N GLU A 242 -23.29 -6.35 10.81
CA GLU A 242 -21.86 -6.14 11.03
C GLU A 242 -21.42 -6.48 12.46
N GLN A 243 -20.28 -7.16 12.61
CA GLN A 243 -19.66 -7.29 13.92
C GLN A 243 -19.03 -5.93 14.32
N VAL A 244 -19.11 -5.57 15.60
CA VAL A 244 -18.48 -4.35 16.13
C VAL A 244 -17.22 -4.72 16.91
N THR A 245 -16.12 -4.03 16.64
CA THR A 245 -14.84 -4.24 17.34
C THR A 245 -14.93 -4.00 18.84
N ALA A 246 -14.02 -4.58 19.63
CA ALA A 246 -13.95 -4.35 21.08
C ALA A 246 -13.32 -2.99 21.47
N ARG A 247 -12.75 -2.26 20.50
CA ARG A 247 -12.19 -0.91 20.67
C ARG A 247 -12.37 -0.09 19.40
N LYS A 248 -12.63 1.20 19.54
CA LYS A 248 -12.71 2.15 18.42
C LYS A 248 -11.40 2.20 17.62
N ALA A 249 -11.48 2.33 16.30
CA ALA A 249 -10.32 2.55 15.44
C ALA A 249 -9.48 3.78 15.87
N ASN A 250 -8.17 3.59 16.07
CA ASN A 250 -7.22 4.67 16.38
C ASN A 250 -7.18 5.73 15.25
N SER A 251 -6.64 6.92 15.54
CA SER A 251 -6.33 7.89 14.49
C SER A 251 -5.16 7.41 13.64
N THR A 252 -5.26 7.52 12.31
CA THR A 252 -4.12 7.40 11.39
C THR A 252 -3.23 8.65 11.37
N ILE A 253 -3.73 9.79 11.85
CA ILE A 253 -2.94 11.03 11.90
C ILE A 253 -1.80 10.85 12.91
N ASN A 254 -0.58 11.14 12.48
CA ASN A 254 0.65 10.94 13.24
C ASN A 254 0.97 9.49 13.65
N ALA A 255 0.24 8.48 13.18
CA ALA A 255 0.52 7.07 13.51
C ALA A 255 1.94 6.64 13.11
N ALA A 256 2.48 7.19 12.02
CA ALA A 256 3.83 6.92 11.51
C ALA A 256 4.98 7.37 12.44
N TYR A 257 4.72 8.19 13.47
CA TYR A 257 5.72 8.55 14.48
C TYR A 257 5.79 7.54 15.63
N SER A 258 4.79 6.66 15.77
CA SER A 258 4.71 5.75 16.90
C SER A 258 5.56 4.49 16.66
N PRO A 259 6.43 4.09 17.61
CA PRO A 259 7.17 2.83 17.49
C PRO A 259 6.27 1.59 17.71
N THR A 260 5.07 1.76 18.27
CA THR A 260 4.10 0.69 18.50
C THR A 260 2.69 1.16 18.15
N LEU A 261 1.84 0.23 17.69
CA LEU A 261 0.48 0.54 17.25
C LEU A 261 -0.55 -0.45 17.83
N PHE A 262 -1.84 -0.11 17.61
CA PHE A 262 -3.01 -0.51 18.40
C PHE A 262 -3.00 -0.01 19.85
N TRP A 263 -4.18 0.04 20.46
CA TRP A 263 -4.38 0.45 21.87
C TRP A 263 -3.58 -0.35 22.91
N ASP A 264 -3.18 -1.58 22.59
CA ASP A 264 -2.37 -2.47 23.43
C ASP A 264 -0.90 -2.56 22.98
N GLY A 265 -0.49 -1.82 21.95
CA GLY A 265 0.89 -1.79 21.46
C GLY A 265 1.37 -3.10 20.81
N ARG A 266 0.47 -4.03 20.48
CA ARG A 266 0.84 -5.36 19.97
C ARG A 266 1.49 -5.35 18.58
N ALA A 267 1.25 -4.32 17.78
CA ALA A 267 2.01 -4.09 16.55
C ALA A 267 3.33 -3.40 16.91
N THR A 268 4.44 -4.08 16.67
CA THR A 268 5.77 -3.71 17.20
C THR A 268 6.69 -3.14 16.12
N PRO A 269 7.85 -2.53 16.46
CA PRO A 269 8.82 -2.09 15.46
C PRO A 269 9.40 -3.22 14.59
N THR A 270 9.20 -4.48 14.97
CA THR A 270 9.65 -5.66 14.24
C THR A 270 8.50 -6.25 13.43
N PHE A 271 8.62 -6.21 12.11
CA PHE A 271 7.66 -6.82 11.19
C PHE A 271 8.12 -8.23 10.79
N ARG A 272 7.22 -9.21 10.88
CA ARG A 272 7.41 -10.58 10.43
C ARG A 272 6.43 -10.90 9.31
N ASP A 273 6.91 -11.65 8.33
CA ASP A 273 6.06 -12.25 7.31
C ASP A 273 5.07 -13.23 7.96
N PRO A 274 3.74 -13.03 7.88
CA PRO A 274 2.77 -13.94 8.48
C PRO A 274 2.70 -15.32 7.78
N LEU A 275 3.29 -15.48 6.59
CA LEU A 275 3.36 -16.77 5.89
C LEU A 275 4.59 -17.61 6.29
N THR A 276 5.74 -16.97 6.54
CA THR A 276 7.01 -17.67 6.84
C THR A 276 7.54 -17.47 8.25
N ASN A 277 6.95 -16.53 9.02
CA ASN A 277 7.40 -16.08 10.35
C ASN A 277 8.82 -15.47 10.39
N ILE A 278 9.45 -15.24 9.23
CA ILE A 278 10.76 -14.60 9.09
C ILE A 278 10.63 -13.10 9.38
N ILE A 279 11.61 -12.52 10.09
CA ILE A 279 11.68 -11.06 10.29
C ILE A 279 12.05 -10.39 8.96
N VAL A 280 11.19 -9.49 8.50
CA VAL A 280 11.40 -8.71 7.27
C VAL A 280 11.92 -7.31 7.60
N ILE A 281 11.43 -6.71 8.70
CA ILE A 281 11.92 -5.42 9.21
C ILE A 281 12.28 -5.60 10.68
N ASN A 282 13.53 -5.37 11.05
CA ASN A 282 13.98 -5.51 12.45
C ASN A 282 13.50 -4.36 13.36
N ALA A 283 13.46 -3.14 12.83
CA ALA A 283 13.08 -1.93 13.57
C ALA A 283 12.40 -0.91 12.63
N GLY A 284 11.45 -0.14 13.19
CA GLY A 284 10.67 0.88 12.45
C GLY A 284 9.48 0.33 11.67
N GLY A 285 9.24 -0.98 11.66
CA GLY A 285 8.17 -1.66 10.90
C GLY A 285 6.81 -1.69 11.59
N ALA A 286 6.47 -0.69 12.40
CA ALA A 286 5.26 -0.72 13.23
C ALA A 286 3.97 -0.64 12.42
N LEU A 287 3.96 0.18 11.34
CA LEU A 287 2.83 0.29 10.43
C LEU A 287 2.65 -1.00 9.61
N GLU A 288 3.73 -1.63 9.17
CA GLU A 288 3.72 -2.92 8.48
C GLU A 288 3.23 -4.05 9.40
N SER A 289 3.64 -4.04 10.68
CA SER A 289 3.10 -4.97 11.67
C SER A 289 1.61 -4.74 11.98
N GLN A 290 1.12 -3.51 11.84
CA GLN A 290 -0.28 -3.15 12.12
C GLN A 290 -1.21 -3.46 10.95
N SER A 291 -0.79 -3.13 9.72
CA SER A 291 -1.63 -3.19 8.52
C SER A 291 -2.00 -4.62 8.14
N ILE A 292 -1.23 -5.62 8.57
CA ILE A 292 -1.49 -7.02 8.25
C ILE A 292 -2.61 -7.69 9.08
N GLU A 293 -3.03 -7.12 10.22
CA GLU A 293 -4.05 -7.76 11.05
C GLU A 293 -5.49 -7.58 10.50
N PRO A 294 -5.98 -6.35 10.23
CA PRO A 294 -7.39 -6.13 9.91
C PRO A 294 -7.92 -6.92 8.70
N PRO A 295 -7.18 -7.10 7.58
CA PRO A 295 -7.65 -7.89 6.44
C PRO A 295 -8.01 -9.35 6.77
N THR A 296 -7.37 -9.93 7.79
CA THR A 296 -7.62 -11.30 8.28
C THR A 296 -8.57 -11.37 9.48
N SER A 297 -8.83 -10.23 10.14
CA SER A 297 -9.68 -10.16 11.33
C SER A 297 -11.15 -10.36 10.98
N GLY A 298 -11.74 -11.45 11.49
CA GLY A 298 -13.15 -11.83 11.25
C GLY A 298 -14.21 -10.89 11.85
N VAL A 299 -13.78 -9.84 12.55
CA VAL A 299 -14.64 -8.76 13.06
C VAL A 299 -14.47 -7.48 12.23
N GLU A 300 -13.30 -7.25 11.63
CA GLU A 300 -12.97 -6.00 10.94
C GLU A 300 -13.17 -6.09 9.42
N MET A 301 -12.54 -7.06 8.73
CA MET A 301 -12.56 -7.15 7.25
C MET A 301 -12.57 -8.58 6.71
N GLY A 302 -12.38 -9.61 7.53
CA GLY A 302 -12.23 -11.00 7.11
C GLY A 302 -13.51 -11.84 7.22
N HIS A 303 -13.58 -12.93 6.45
CA HIS A 303 -14.51 -14.03 6.74
C HIS A 303 -13.90 -14.93 7.83
N THR A 304 -14.68 -15.83 8.40
CA THR A 304 -14.14 -16.83 9.36
C THR A 304 -13.01 -17.64 8.71
N GLY A 305 -11.87 -17.73 9.37
CA GLY A 305 -10.70 -18.48 8.92
C GLY A 305 -9.93 -17.87 7.74
N ARG A 306 -10.13 -16.59 7.41
CA ARG A 306 -9.40 -15.91 6.33
C ARG A 306 -7.91 -15.75 6.67
N ASP A 307 -7.05 -16.10 5.72
CA ASP A 307 -5.60 -15.94 5.83
C ASP A 307 -5.03 -14.99 4.76
N TRP A 308 -3.70 -14.79 4.81
CA TRP A 308 -2.98 -13.93 3.86
C TRP A 308 -2.84 -14.51 2.46
N VAL A 309 -3.04 -15.82 2.27
CA VAL A 309 -3.15 -16.41 0.93
C VAL A 309 -4.47 -15.97 0.28
N ASN A 310 -5.58 -16.03 1.03
CA ASN A 310 -6.89 -15.58 0.55
C ASN A 310 -6.92 -14.06 0.27
N VAL A 311 -6.25 -13.25 1.10
CA VAL A 311 -6.13 -11.79 0.88
C VAL A 311 -5.32 -11.49 -0.38
N ALA A 312 -4.14 -12.12 -0.54
CA ALA A 312 -3.28 -11.93 -1.69
C ALA A 312 -3.92 -12.39 -3.01
N GLU A 313 -4.59 -13.54 -3.02
CA GLU A 313 -5.34 -14.04 -4.18
C GLU A 313 -6.49 -13.09 -4.57
N ARG A 314 -7.28 -12.63 -3.59
CA ARG A 314 -8.36 -11.67 -3.81
C ARG A 314 -7.86 -10.40 -4.48
N ILE A 315 -6.82 -9.76 -3.93
CA ILE A 315 -6.28 -8.50 -4.47
C ILE A 315 -5.60 -8.72 -5.82
N SER A 316 -4.85 -9.82 -6.01
CA SER A 316 -4.21 -10.15 -7.30
C SER A 316 -5.22 -10.30 -8.44
N GLY A 317 -6.39 -10.88 -8.15
CA GLY A 317 -7.49 -11.04 -9.11
C GLY A 317 -8.43 -9.84 -9.25
N SER A 318 -8.26 -8.79 -8.44
CA SER A 318 -9.11 -7.61 -8.43
C SER A 318 -8.59 -6.51 -9.35
N LYS A 319 -9.51 -5.75 -9.94
CA LYS A 319 -9.20 -4.48 -10.60
C LYS A 319 -9.09 -3.38 -9.53
N PRO A 320 -7.99 -2.61 -9.45
CA PRO A 320 -7.83 -1.56 -8.45
C PRO A 320 -9.00 -0.58 -8.40
N LEU A 321 -9.53 -0.33 -7.21
CA LEU A 321 -10.57 0.64 -6.89
C LEU A 321 -11.87 0.50 -7.70
N VAL A 322 -12.18 -0.68 -8.26
CA VAL A 322 -13.36 -0.86 -9.13
C VAL A 322 -14.71 -0.64 -8.42
N LEU A 323 -14.74 -0.75 -7.09
CA LEU A 323 -15.90 -0.45 -6.26
C LEU A 323 -15.90 0.97 -5.69
N SER A 324 -14.81 1.71 -5.83
CA SER A 324 -14.72 3.07 -5.33
C SER A 324 -15.60 4.01 -6.18
N PRO A 325 -16.53 4.76 -5.56
CA PRO A 325 -17.43 5.65 -6.31
C PRO A 325 -16.70 6.87 -6.89
N GLN A 326 -15.53 7.21 -6.36
CA GLN A 326 -14.71 8.34 -6.82
C GLN A 326 -13.23 8.07 -6.55
N VAL A 327 -12.42 8.03 -7.60
CA VAL A 327 -10.96 7.96 -7.51
C VAL A 327 -10.38 9.34 -7.87
N PRO A 328 -9.43 9.90 -7.09
CA PRO A 328 -8.69 11.12 -7.45
C PRO A 328 -8.06 11.01 -8.84
N ALA A 329 -8.04 12.11 -9.59
CA ALA A 329 -7.64 12.09 -11.01
C ALA A 329 -6.17 11.66 -11.19
N ASP A 330 -5.29 12.08 -10.30
CA ASP A 330 -3.86 11.72 -10.28
C ASP A 330 -3.63 10.25 -9.92
N LEU A 331 -4.32 9.72 -8.91
CA LEU A 331 -4.29 8.29 -8.58
C LEU A 331 -4.86 7.45 -9.73
N ASN A 332 -5.94 7.89 -10.36
CA ASN A 332 -6.52 7.22 -11.52
C ASN A 332 -5.63 7.30 -12.76
N GLU A 333 -4.89 8.39 -12.97
CA GLU A 333 -3.86 8.50 -14.03
C GLU A 333 -2.70 7.54 -13.75
N TRP A 334 -2.18 7.51 -12.51
CA TRP A 334 -1.10 6.60 -12.14
C TRP A 334 -1.51 5.14 -12.32
N ILE A 335 -2.65 4.71 -11.79
CA ILE A 335 -3.20 3.34 -12.01
C ILE A 335 -3.43 3.11 -13.52
N GLY A 336 -4.20 4.01 -14.14
CA GLY A 336 -4.68 4.00 -15.53
C GLY A 336 -4.87 2.62 -16.14
N GLY A 337 -5.79 1.85 -15.55
CA GLY A 337 -6.28 0.57 -16.08
C GLY A 337 -5.44 -0.67 -15.74
N ARG A 338 -4.27 -0.52 -15.10
CA ARG A 338 -3.37 -1.63 -14.74
C ARG A 338 -3.95 -2.54 -13.65
N SER A 339 -3.46 -3.78 -13.58
CA SER A 339 -3.81 -4.74 -12.53
C SER A 339 -2.98 -4.51 -11.25
N TYR A 340 -3.44 -5.01 -10.10
CA TYR A 340 -2.63 -4.94 -8.88
C TYR A 340 -1.22 -5.54 -9.05
N PRO A 341 -1.03 -6.72 -9.67
CA PRO A 341 0.31 -7.22 -10.01
C PRO A 341 1.20 -6.24 -10.78
N ASP A 342 0.67 -5.43 -11.69
CA ASP A 342 1.45 -4.41 -12.41
C ASP A 342 1.81 -3.20 -11.52
N LEU A 343 0.93 -2.83 -10.57
CA LEU A 343 1.20 -1.78 -9.58
C LEU A 343 2.27 -2.21 -8.58
N PHE A 344 2.20 -3.47 -8.12
CA PHE A 344 3.21 -4.11 -7.27
C PHE A 344 4.57 -4.23 -7.97
N LEU A 345 4.58 -4.52 -9.28
CA LEU A 345 5.79 -4.54 -10.09
C LEU A 345 6.47 -3.16 -10.13
N GLU A 346 5.72 -2.06 -10.24
CA GLU A 346 6.28 -0.71 -10.16
C GLU A 346 6.75 -0.34 -8.74
N ALA A 347 5.97 -0.67 -7.71
CA ALA A 347 6.25 -0.27 -6.33
C ALA A 347 7.37 -1.07 -5.64
N PHE A 348 7.52 -2.35 -5.98
CA PHE A 348 8.44 -3.30 -5.32
C PHE A 348 9.39 -4.05 -6.27
N GLY A 349 9.32 -3.81 -7.58
CA GLY A 349 10.11 -4.56 -8.56
C GLY A 349 9.67 -6.02 -8.74
N SER A 350 8.49 -6.41 -8.22
CA SER A 350 7.96 -7.76 -8.35
C SER A 350 6.42 -7.75 -8.40
N PRO A 351 5.77 -8.55 -9.25
CA PRO A 351 4.31 -8.51 -9.41
C PRO A 351 3.53 -9.29 -8.34
N GLY A 352 4.22 -9.91 -7.38
CA GLY A 352 3.58 -10.73 -6.35
C GLY A 352 2.96 -9.88 -5.25
N VAL A 353 1.63 -9.87 -5.18
CA VAL A 353 0.89 -9.42 -3.99
C VAL A 353 1.17 -10.40 -2.85
N THR A 354 1.69 -9.92 -1.74
CA THR A 354 2.05 -10.72 -0.56
C THR A 354 1.82 -9.87 0.70
N PRO A 355 1.70 -10.44 1.91
CA PRO A 355 1.63 -9.63 3.14
C PRO A 355 2.83 -8.71 3.38
N VAL A 356 3.96 -8.94 2.71
CA VAL A 356 5.23 -8.23 2.93
C VAL A 356 5.53 -7.16 1.87
N ARG A 357 4.56 -6.87 1.00
CA ARG A 357 4.60 -5.90 -0.10
C ARG A 357 3.23 -5.22 -0.21
#